data_AF-A0A949T666-F1
#
_entry.id   AF-A0A949T666-F1
#
_cell.length_a   1.000
_cell.length_b   1.000
_cell.length_c   1.000
_cell.angle_alpha   90.00
_cell.angle_beta   90.00
_cell.angle_gamma   90.00
#
_symmetry.space_group_name_H-M   'P 1'
#
loop_
_entity.id
_entity.type
_entity.pdbx_description
1 polymer ?
#
loop_
_entity_poly.entity_id
_entity_poly.type
_entity_poly.pdbx_seq_one_letter_code
_entity_poly.pdbx_strand_id
1 'polypeptide(L)'
;MSKLSNYSTQEPDDNPYRQIELSIVEERLRQARQSFNLALFTTAICSGVTAGGAALLLNGTVAPGTLTTIGGVASSAYCFKFARDANDRLDKITSDLRKRN
;
A
#
# COMPACT_ATOMS: atom_id res chain seq x y z
N MET A 1 44.95 -9.34 -30.93
CA MET A 1 44.23 -9.39 -29.64
C MET A 1 44.34 -8.02 -29.00
N SER A 2 43.52 -7.05 -29.42
CA SER A 2 43.49 -5.69 -28.83
C SER A 2 42.48 -4.80 -29.56
N LYS A 3 41.19 -4.98 -29.27
CA LYS A 3 40.16 -3.97 -29.55
C LYS A 3 39.06 -4.01 -28.51
N LEU A 4 39.39 -3.66 -27.27
CA LEU A 4 38.41 -3.31 -26.24
C LEU A 4 39.03 -2.26 -25.29
N SER A 5 39.54 -1.17 -25.85
CA SER A 5 39.84 0.02 -25.05
C SER A 5 39.32 1.23 -25.82
N ASN A 6 38.57 2.06 -25.12
CA ASN A 6 37.97 3.33 -25.55
C ASN A 6 36.68 3.24 -26.38
N TYR A 7 35.56 3.18 -25.66
CA TYR A 7 34.48 4.14 -25.91
C TYR A 7 33.78 4.50 -24.60
N SER A 8 34.53 5.11 -23.68
CA SER A 8 33.96 5.87 -22.57
C SER A 8 33.85 7.33 -23.01
N THR A 9 33.13 7.56 -24.11
CA THR A 9 32.66 8.90 -24.45
C THR A 9 31.51 9.18 -23.50
N GLN A 10 31.83 9.79 -22.37
CA GLN A 10 30.84 10.41 -21.50
C GLN A 10 30.36 11.66 -22.25
N GLU A 11 29.35 11.47 -23.11
CA GLU A 11 28.60 12.59 -23.68
C GLU A 11 27.88 13.33 -22.55
N PRO A 12 27.73 14.66 -22.63
CA PRO A 12 26.82 15.37 -21.75
C PRO A 12 25.40 14.83 -22.02
N ASP A 13 24.94 14.00 -21.09
CA ASP A 13 23.68 13.27 -21.09
C ASP A 13 22.49 14.23 -20.88
N ASP A 14 22.24 15.09 -21.87
CA ASP A 14 21.07 15.96 -21.93
C ASP A 14 19.93 15.23 -22.66
N ASN A 15 19.66 13.99 -22.23
CA ASN A 15 18.55 13.20 -22.74
C ASN A 15 17.28 13.57 -21.93
N PRO A 16 16.31 14.30 -22.51
CA PRO A 16 15.10 14.72 -21.81
C PRO A 16 14.27 13.54 -21.31
N TYR A 17 14.50 12.33 -21.84
CA TYR A 17 13.82 11.11 -21.41
C TYR A 17 14.35 10.53 -20.08
N ARG A 18 15.59 10.81 -19.65
CA ARG A 18 16.09 10.29 -18.36
C ARG A 18 15.41 10.90 -17.15
N GLN A 19 15.07 12.18 -17.19
CA GLN A 19 14.32 12.81 -16.09
C GLN A 19 12.91 12.21 -15.97
N ILE A 20 12.29 11.87 -17.10
CA ILE A 20 11.00 11.19 -17.16
C ILE A 20 11.13 9.76 -16.59
N GLU A 21 12.16 9.01 -16.94
CA GLU A 21 12.38 7.67 -16.39
C GLU A 21 12.64 7.67 -14.89
N LEU A 22 13.45 8.61 -14.40
CA LEU A 22 13.76 8.74 -12.96
C LEU A 22 12.51 9.09 -12.16
N SER A 23 11.70 10.05 -12.62
CA SER A 23 10.44 10.40 -11.95
C SER A 23 9.46 9.21 -11.93
N ILE A 24 9.32 8.47 -13.02
CA ILE A 24 8.47 7.26 -13.05
C ILE A 24 8.96 6.21 -12.04
N VAL A 25 10.25 5.91 -12.01
CA VAL A 25 10.83 4.93 -11.08
C VAL A 25 10.66 5.37 -9.63
N GLU A 26 10.84 6.65 -9.34
CA GLU A 26 10.63 7.23 -8.01
C GLU A 26 9.17 7.09 -7.56
N GLU A 27 8.22 7.38 -8.45
CA GLU A 27 6.78 7.21 -8.20
C GLU A 27 6.44 5.75 -7.90
N ARG A 28 7.00 4.82 -8.69
CA ARG A 28 6.80 3.36 -8.49
C ARG A 28 7.43 2.87 -7.20
N LEU A 29 8.60 3.39 -6.83
CA LEU A 29 9.27 3.05 -5.57
C LEU A 29 8.45 3.54 -4.37
N ARG A 30 7.91 4.76 -4.46
CA ARG A 30 7.01 5.33 -3.45
C ARG A 30 5.73 4.50 -3.32
N GLN A 31 5.14 4.10 -4.44
CA GLN A 31 3.95 3.23 -4.47
C GLN A 31 4.24 1.84 -3.89
N ALA A 32 5.38 1.24 -4.27
CA ALA A 32 5.81 -0.06 -3.77
C ALA A 32 6.10 -0.04 -2.27
N ARG A 33 6.67 1.05 -1.75
CA ARG A 33 6.92 1.20 -0.32
C ARG A 33 5.62 1.30 0.48
N GLN A 34 4.61 1.99 -0.06
CA GLN A 34 3.29 2.05 0.55
C GLN A 34 2.56 0.70 0.50
N SER A 35 2.60 -0.01 -0.62
CA SER A 35 1.97 -1.33 -0.75
C SER A 35 2.68 -2.40 0.07
N PHE A 36 4.01 -2.34 0.17
CA PHE A 36 4.79 -3.25 1.00
C PHE A 36 4.53 -3.04 2.48
N ASN A 37 4.47 -1.78 2.94
CA ASN A 37 4.16 -1.49 4.34
C ASN A 37 2.72 -1.92 4.68
N LEU A 38 1.76 -1.67 3.79
CA LEU A 38 0.39 -2.14 3.94
C LEU A 38 0.33 -3.67 3.97
N ALA A 39 1.03 -4.35 3.08
CA ALA A 39 1.09 -5.80 3.04
C ALA A 39 1.71 -6.39 4.30
N LEU A 40 2.76 -5.75 4.86
CA LEU A 40 3.33 -6.15 6.14
C LEU A 40 2.34 -5.99 7.29
N PHE A 41 1.64 -4.86 7.39
CA PHE A 41 0.60 -4.65 8.39
C PHE A 41 -0.54 -5.65 8.24
N THR A 42 -1.05 -5.86 7.03
CA THR A 42 -2.10 -6.84 6.74
C THR A 42 -1.65 -8.25 7.08
N THR A 43 -0.42 -8.63 6.74
CA THR A 43 0.15 -9.95 7.05
C THR A 43 0.30 -10.14 8.55
N ALA A 44 0.80 -9.12 9.28
CA ALA A 44 0.92 -9.16 10.73
C ALA A 44 -0.44 -9.29 11.42
N ILE A 45 -1.45 -8.52 10.97
CA ILE A 45 -2.82 -8.62 11.48
C ILE A 45 -3.41 -10.00 11.18
N CYS A 46 -3.28 -10.48 9.94
CA CYS A 46 -3.81 -11.78 9.54
C CYS A 46 -3.16 -12.91 10.35
N SER A 47 -1.83 -12.91 10.46
CA SER A 47 -1.09 -13.84 11.31
C SER A 47 -1.53 -13.75 12.77
N GLY A 48 -1.74 -12.55 13.31
CA GLY A 48 -2.19 -12.34 14.69
C GLY A 48 -3.61 -12.84 14.94
N VAL A 49 -4.54 -12.60 14.00
CA VAL A 49 -5.91 -13.09 14.07
C VAL A 49 -5.96 -14.60 13.90
N THR A 50 -5.16 -15.19 13.01
CA THR A 50 -5.08 -16.65 12.83
C THR A 50 -4.47 -17.31 14.06
N ALA A 51 -3.35 -16.79 14.59
CA ALA A 51 -2.72 -17.35 15.79
C ALA A 51 -3.59 -17.16 17.03
N GLY A 52 -4.15 -15.96 17.22
CA GLY A 52 -5.08 -15.65 18.31
C GLY A 52 -6.37 -16.45 18.23
N GLY A 53 -6.94 -16.59 17.03
CA GLY A 53 -8.11 -17.42 16.77
C GLY A 53 -7.85 -18.90 17.03
N ALA A 54 -6.71 -19.44 16.57
CA ALA A 54 -6.30 -20.81 16.84
C ALA A 54 -6.07 -21.05 18.35
N ALA A 55 -5.40 -20.13 19.04
CA ALA A 55 -5.19 -20.22 20.49
C ALA A 55 -6.51 -20.18 21.27
N LEU A 56 -7.45 -19.31 20.89
CA LEU A 56 -8.78 -19.23 21.51
C LEU A 56 -9.61 -20.50 21.27
N LEU A 57 -9.53 -21.08 20.06
CA LEU A 57 -10.20 -22.34 19.72
C LEU A 57 -9.63 -23.52 20.51
N LEU A 58 -8.31 -23.59 20.65
CA LEU A 58 -7.63 -24.64 21.43
C LEU A 58 -7.91 -24.52 22.95
N ASN A 59 -8.08 -23.30 23.46
CA ASN A 59 -8.36 -23.07 24.88
C ASN A 59 -9.83 -23.31 25.26
N GLY A 60 -10.68 -23.76 24.32
CA GLY A 60 -12.08 -24.16 24.57
C GLY A 60 -13.00 -23.07 25.15
N THR A 61 -12.53 -21.83 25.22
CA THR A 61 -13.13 -20.76 26.05
C THR A 61 -14.18 -19.95 25.28
N VAL A 62 -14.26 -20.09 23.96
CA VAL A 62 -15.09 -19.23 23.11
C VAL A 62 -15.85 -20.03 22.06
N ALA A 63 -17.15 -19.78 21.97
CA ALA A 63 -17.96 -20.29 20.88
C ALA A 63 -17.41 -19.76 19.54
N PRO A 64 -17.19 -20.61 18.52
CA PRO A 64 -16.66 -20.19 17.22
C PRO A 64 -17.47 -19.07 16.54
N GLY A 65 -18.75 -18.93 16.92
CA GLY A 65 -19.62 -17.84 16.48
C GLY A 65 -19.27 -16.46 17.05
N THR A 66 -18.72 -16.36 18.27
CA THR A 66 -18.42 -15.08 18.94
C THR A 66 -17.19 -14.39 18.35
N LEU A 67 -16.14 -15.16 18.05
CA LEU A 67 -14.94 -14.66 17.38
C LEU A 67 -15.27 -14.10 15.98
N THR A 68 -16.11 -14.82 15.24
CA THR A 68 -16.55 -14.43 13.89
C THR A 68 -17.44 -13.20 13.90
N THR A 69 -18.36 -13.09 14.88
CA THR A 69 -19.23 -11.90 15.00
C THR A 69 -18.45 -10.66 15.43
N ILE A 70 -17.55 -10.74 16.41
CA ILE A 70 -16.70 -9.61 16.81
C ILE A 70 -15.78 -9.20 15.66
N GLY A 71 -15.13 -10.16 15.01
CA GLY A 71 -14.26 -9.90 13.85
C GLY A 71 -15.02 -9.30 12.67
N GLY A 72 -16.22 -9.79 12.37
CA GLY A 72 -17.07 -9.28 11.29
C GLY A 72 -17.60 -7.88 11.54
N VAL A 73 -18.01 -7.56 12.77
CA VAL A 73 -18.47 -6.21 13.15
C VAL A 73 -17.32 -5.21 13.13
N ALA A 74 -16.16 -5.58 13.70
CA ALA A 74 -14.98 -4.72 13.67
C ALA A 74 -14.51 -4.47 12.23
N SER A 75 -14.40 -5.52 11.41
CA SER A 75 -14.03 -5.40 9.99
C SER A 75 -14.99 -4.50 9.22
N SER A 76 -16.30 -4.63 9.45
CA SER A 76 -17.32 -3.81 8.79
C SER A 76 -17.20 -2.33 9.19
N ALA A 77 -16.96 -2.05 10.48
CA ALA A 77 -16.76 -0.69 10.96
C ALA A 77 -15.49 -0.03 10.40
N TYR A 78 -14.38 -0.78 10.31
CA TYR A 78 -13.14 -0.30 9.68
C TYR A 78 -13.31 -0.08 8.19
N CYS A 79 -13.94 -1.01 7.45
CA CYS A 79 -14.25 -0.82 6.03
C CYS A 79 -15.14 0.41 5.80
N PHE A 80 -16.15 0.63 6.65
CA PHE A 80 -17.01 1.80 6.56
C PHE A 80 -16.24 3.10 6.83
N LYS A 81 -15.30 3.10 7.79
CA LYS A 81 -14.41 4.24 8.07
C LYS A 81 -13.49 4.55 6.90
N PHE A 82 -12.86 3.54 6.30
CA PHE A 82 -12.03 3.73 5.11
C PHE A 82 -12.82 4.23 3.90
N ALA A 83 -14.00 3.66 3.65
CA ALA A 83 -14.86 4.10 2.56
C ALA A 83 -15.29 5.58 2.74
N ARG A 84 -15.59 5.97 3.98
CA ARG A 84 -15.95 7.36 4.31
C ARG A 84 -14.77 8.31 4.15
N ASP A 85 -13.58 7.96 4.64
CA ASP A 85 -12.38 8.78 4.50
C ASP A 85 -11.94 8.95 3.03
N ALA A 86 -12.08 7.88 2.23
CA ALA A 86 -11.83 7.93 0.80
C ALA A 86 -12.83 8.86 0.07
N ASN A 87 -14.11 8.78 0.43
CA ASN A 87 -15.13 9.68 -0.11
C ASN A 87 -14.90 11.14 0.34
N ASP A 88 -14.54 11.39 1.61
CA ASP A 88 -14.25 12.73 2.12
C ASP A 88 -13.05 13.37 1.38
N ARG A 89 -12.00 12.58 1.10
CA ARG A 89 -10.87 13.06 0.28
C ARG A 89 -11.29 13.37 -1.15
N LEU A 90 -12.16 12.56 -1.75
CA LEU A 90 -12.64 12.77 -3.11
C LEU A 90 -13.54 14.01 -3.20
N ASP A 91 -14.43 14.22 -2.24
CA ASP A 91 -15.28 15.41 -2.14
C ASP A 91 -14.43 16.67 -1.97
N LYS A 92 -13.38 16.60 -1.14
CA LYS A 92 -12.46 17.71 -0.96
C LYS A 92 -11.75 18.11 -2.26
N ILE A 93 -11.22 17.13 -3.02
CA ILE A 93 -10.60 17.39 -4.33
C ILE A 93 -11.61 17.98 -5.31
N THR A 94 -12.83 17.44 -5.33
CA THR A 94 -13.92 17.93 -6.20
C THR A 94 -14.30 19.36 -5.85
N SER A 95 -14.37 19.70 -4.56
CA SER A 95 -14.65 21.05 -4.08
C SER A 95 -13.51 22.04 -4.42
N ASP A 96 -12.25 21.62 -4.29
CA ASP A 96 -11.09 22.45 -4.62
C ASP A 96 -10.97 22.71 -6.13
N LEU A 97 -11.34 21.73 -6.96
CA LEU A 97 -11.43 21.88 -8.42
C LEU A 97 -12.56 22.83 -8.82
N ARG A 98 -13.73 22.72 -8.18
CA ARG A 98 -14.85 23.62 -8.45
C ARG A 98 -14.60 25.05 -7.98
N LYS A 99 -13.80 25.26 -6.94
CA LYS A 99 -13.44 26.60 -6.44
C LYS A 99 -12.36 27.29 -7.28
N ARG A 100 -11.64 26.53 -8.11
CA ARG A 100 -10.60 27.03 -9.03
C ARG A 100 -11.11 27.36 -10.44
N ASN A 101 -12.38 27.09 -10.72
CA ASN A 101 -13.11 27.40 -11.95
C ASN A 101 -14.16 28.48 -11.65
#